data_AF-A0A7S3NIF2-F1
#
_entry.id   AF-A0A7S3NIF2-F1
#
_cell.length_a   1.000
_cell.length_b   1.000
_cell.length_c   1.000
_cell.angle_alpha   90.00
_cell.angle_beta   90.00
_cell.angle_gamma   90.00
#
_symmetry.space_group_name_H-M   'P 1'
#
loop_
_entity.id
_entity.type
_entity.pdbx_description
1 polymer ?
#
loop_
_entity_poly.entity_id
_entity_poly.type
_entity_poly.pdbx_seq_one_letter_code
_entity_poly.pdbx_strand_id
1 'polypeptide(L)'
;MKKASGQDVRNESSRYISAYETRRDDRFKIQAEEESEANKQYAKLLEFSRYRREELGLRRISDEKQTKKRQSAPRAFGTNDHGRGMLPDEELEGYKRIDEEGMVNVCLTKRESSEPKACIYFCDRFRRYKFFCQEPGLQLLDALVKINNKLLEVNAKMFSIDPRQAAQERAEGYALYEEKPNLRRRGSEIGTWSDHEYGLPGFQWMYLRLKSFQRFCESWALLERCKIAHIFDSFLTNFSRLGVISLGGGPGYELLAFDWFLRFCRVGNTVAWLQHEEATALTQQQCIQDIRFASLDLQPSWERYLSILGYDFAQFDIHHPDALDQILNIYSDDRPLICFLSNILCYCTDESTADLFQKLLTCGRVHAIIANERGAVQGMVAMLQHRGIVVAKLLDQQNAGRDDRQLLFLPPGASPDLPNIPLPDDFSPIFPNQPYEEKKLVGKNQTKN
;
A
#
# COMPACT_ATOMS: atom_id res chain seq x y z
N MET A 1 47.80 -24.78 45.43
CA MET A 1 46.74 -23.79 45.78
C MET A 1 46.94 -22.58 44.89
N LYS A 2 46.07 -22.05 44.03
CA LYS A 2 44.62 -22.16 43.68
C LYS A 2 44.55 -21.85 42.15
N LYS A 3 44.00 -22.73 41.30
CA LYS A 3 42.64 -22.74 40.68
C LYS A 3 42.10 -21.42 40.07
N ALA A 4 41.68 -21.56 38.80
CA ALA A 4 40.98 -20.62 37.94
C ALA A 4 39.43 -20.66 38.07
N SER A 5 38.77 -19.71 37.40
CA SER A 5 37.44 -19.75 36.72
C SER A 5 36.45 -18.64 37.11
N GLY A 6 35.70 -18.14 36.11
CA GLY A 6 34.39 -17.48 36.30
C GLY A 6 34.17 -16.17 35.53
N GLN A 7 33.71 -16.27 34.28
CA GLN A 7 32.89 -15.22 33.65
C GLN A 7 31.58 -15.08 34.44
N ASP A 8 31.03 -13.86 34.53
CA ASP A 8 29.58 -13.72 34.66
C ASP A 8 29.06 -12.53 33.85
N VAL A 9 28.12 -12.88 32.96
CA VAL A 9 27.37 -12.03 32.05
C VAL A 9 26.09 -11.68 32.79
N ARG A 10 25.94 -10.43 33.28
CA ARG A 10 24.65 -9.86 33.76
C ARG A 10 24.83 -8.41 34.23
N ASN A 11 24.27 -7.45 33.49
CA ASN A 11 23.49 -6.29 33.96
C ASN A 11 23.55 -5.10 32.97
N GLU A 12 22.89 -5.23 31.81
CA GLU A 12 22.39 -4.08 31.04
C GLU A 12 20.88 -3.88 31.20
N SER A 13 20.17 -4.87 31.74
CA SER A 13 18.72 -4.85 32.03
C SER A 13 18.32 -4.01 33.25
N SER A 14 19.29 -3.54 34.05
CA SER A 14 19.04 -2.79 35.29
C SER A 14 19.06 -1.26 35.14
N ARG A 15 19.29 -0.74 33.92
CA ARG A 15 19.22 0.72 33.65
C ARG A 15 17.89 1.20 33.06
N TYR A 16 16.97 0.29 32.71
CA TYR A 16 15.72 0.63 32.01
C TYR A 16 14.47 0.79 32.89
N ILE A 17 14.58 0.66 34.22
CA ILE A 17 13.40 0.68 35.12
C ILE A 17 13.21 2.03 35.86
N SER A 18 14.19 2.94 35.84
CA SER A 18 14.16 4.12 36.73
C SER A 18 13.29 5.30 36.27
N ALA A 19 12.75 5.31 35.04
CA ALA A 19 11.97 6.46 34.53
C ALA A 19 10.45 6.25 34.56
N TYR A 20 9.98 5.02 34.85
CA TYR A 20 8.57 4.65 34.71
C TYR A 20 7.76 4.79 36.01
N GLU A 21 8.41 4.83 37.17
CA GLU A 21 7.70 4.73 38.47
C GLU A 21 7.31 6.08 39.10
N THR A 22 7.74 7.23 38.58
CA THR A 22 7.55 8.52 39.29
C THR A 22 6.30 9.33 38.92
N ARG A 23 5.35 8.78 38.14
CA ARG A 23 4.10 9.52 37.80
C ARG A 23 2.83 8.71 38.01
N ARG A 24 2.81 7.95 39.09
CA ARG A 24 1.63 7.23 39.56
C ARG A 24 1.26 7.75 40.94
N ASP A 25 0.69 8.95 41.00
CA ASP A 25 -0.19 9.39 42.09
C ASP A 25 -0.83 10.75 41.74
N ASP A 26 -2.05 10.73 41.17
CA ASP A 26 -3.21 11.42 41.74
C ASP A 26 -4.50 11.23 40.91
N ARG A 27 -5.39 10.42 41.49
CA ARG A 27 -6.88 10.45 41.59
C ARG A 27 -7.81 10.84 40.42
N PHE A 28 -8.63 9.83 40.06
CA PHE A 28 -10.11 9.78 39.98
C PHE A 28 -10.95 10.93 39.36
N LYS A 29 -11.71 10.64 38.29
CA LYS A 29 -13.15 10.28 38.31
C LYS A 29 -13.67 10.04 36.89
N ILE A 30 -14.66 9.15 36.79
CA ILE A 30 -15.12 8.42 35.59
C ILE A 30 -16.40 9.05 35.00
N GLN A 31 -16.64 8.79 33.70
CA GLN A 31 -17.94 8.77 32.99
C GLN A 31 -18.46 10.07 32.34
N ALA A 32 -17.64 10.68 31.48
CA ALA A 32 -18.08 11.33 30.22
C ALA A 32 -16.91 11.45 29.21
N GLU A 33 -15.79 10.77 29.46
CA GLU A 33 -14.47 11.17 28.98
C GLU A 33 -13.88 10.27 27.89
N GLU A 34 -14.52 9.18 27.46
CA GLU A 34 -13.85 8.20 26.57
C GLU A 34 -13.52 8.76 25.17
N GLU A 35 -14.37 9.60 24.56
CA GLU A 35 -14.03 10.32 23.32
C GLU A 35 -13.01 11.45 23.55
N SER A 36 -13.05 12.08 24.73
CA SER A 36 -12.11 13.13 25.12
C SER A 36 -10.72 12.54 25.43
N GLU A 37 -10.64 11.33 25.99
CA GLU A 37 -9.40 10.70 26.42
C GLU A 37 -8.65 10.08 25.24
N ALA A 38 -9.36 9.56 24.23
CA ALA A 38 -8.73 9.19 22.96
C ALA A 38 -8.11 10.42 22.27
N ASN A 39 -8.81 11.56 22.26
CA ASN A 39 -8.30 12.82 21.70
C ASN A 39 -7.17 13.43 22.55
N LYS A 40 -7.25 13.35 23.88
CA LYS A 40 -6.18 13.77 24.80
C LYS A 40 -4.97 12.85 24.72
N GLN A 41 -5.16 11.55 24.56
CA GLN A 41 -4.10 10.58 24.30
C GLN A 41 -3.47 10.85 22.93
N TYR A 42 -4.27 11.13 21.90
CA TYR A 42 -3.78 11.53 20.58
C TYR A 42 -2.96 12.83 20.62
N ALA A 43 -3.42 13.85 21.35
CA ALA A 43 -2.67 15.08 21.58
C ALA A 43 -1.36 14.83 22.35
N LYS A 44 -1.40 13.98 23.39
CA LYS A 44 -0.20 13.53 24.13
C LYS A 44 0.75 12.72 23.23
N LEU A 45 0.23 11.98 22.25
CA LEU A 45 1.03 11.22 21.27
C LEU A 45 1.74 12.13 20.28
N LEU A 46 1.07 13.21 19.85
CA LEU A 46 1.70 14.27 19.07
C LEU A 46 2.78 15.01 19.87
N GLU A 47 2.56 15.28 21.16
CA GLU A 47 3.57 15.83 22.05
C GLU A 47 4.73 14.86 22.31
N PHE A 48 4.46 13.56 22.46
CA PHE A 48 5.48 12.53 22.64
C PHE A 48 6.37 12.38 21.40
N SER A 49 5.78 12.37 20.20
CA SER A 49 6.51 12.39 18.92
C SER A 49 7.30 13.69 18.73
N ARG A 50 6.84 14.82 19.29
CA ARG A 50 7.60 16.09 19.34
C ARG A 50 8.78 16.02 20.32
N TYR A 51 8.54 15.56 21.55
CA TYR A 51 9.56 15.43 22.60
C TYR A 51 10.69 14.48 22.18
N ARG A 52 10.36 13.34 21.54
CA ARG A 52 11.36 12.37 21.05
C ARG A 52 12.23 12.95 19.92
N ARG A 53 11.69 13.85 19.07
CA ARG A 53 12.49 14.59 18.08
C ARG A 53 13.48 15.54 18.75
N GLU A 54 13.06 16.18 19.83
CA GLU A 54 13.91 17.13 20.58
C GLU A 54 15.03 16.41 21.35
N GLU A 55 14.74 15.27 22.00
CA GLU A 55 15.76 14.45 22.68
C GLU A 55 16.78 13.81 21.73
N LEU A 56 16.36 13.44 20.51
CA LEU A 56 17.27 12.94 19.47
C LEU A 56 18.14 14.04 18.81
N GLY A 57 18.12 15.28 19.36
CA GLY A 57 18.91 16.40 18.85
C GLY A 57 18.45 16.93 17.49
N LEU A 58 17.26 16.53 17.03
CA LEU A 58 16.68 16.96 15.76
C LEU A 58 15.99 18.31 15.96
N ARG A 59 16.79 19.37 16.18
CA ARG A 59 16.29 20.75 16.22
C ARG A 59 15.49 21.05 14.95
N ARG A 60 14.42 21.83 15.10
CA ARG A 60 13.83 22.61 14.01
C ARG A 60 14.96 23.26 13.22
N ILE A 61 15.06 22.96 11.92
CA ILE A 61 15.66 23.92 11.00
C ILE A 61 14.78 25.16 11.15
N SER A 62 15.30 26.17 11.82
CA SER A 62 14.65 27.46 11.99
C SER A 62 14.31 28.02 10.62
N ASP A 63 13.12 28.58 10.49
CA ASP A 63 12.52 29.19 9.28
C ASP A 63 13.25 30.45 8.76
N GLU A 64 14.55 30.57 9.00
CA GLU A 64 15.35 31.71 8.57
C GLU A 64 16.61 31.24 7.83
N LYS A 65 16.42 30.88 6.56
CA LYS A 65 17.31 31.24 5.42
C LYS A 65 16.83 30.56 4.13
N GLN A 66 16.28 31.38 3.25
CA GLN A 66 16.01 31.13 1.83
C GLN A 66 15.25 29.83 1.52
N THR A 67 13.92 29.95 1.49
CA THR A 67 12.98 29.01 0.87
C THR A 67 13.39 28.68 -0.57
N LYS A 68 14.11 27.58 -0.76
CA LYS A 68 14.09 26.87 -2.05
C LYS A 68 12.72 26.21 -2.17
N LYS A 69 11.86 26.74 -3.03
CA LYS A 69 10.59 26.10 -3.40
C LYS A 69 10.87 24.65 -3.80
N ARG A 70 10.37 23.70 -3.02
CA ARG A 70 10.25 22.30 -3.40
C ARG A 70 9.36 22.25 -4.65
N GLN A 71 9.90 21.81 -5.79
CA GLN A 71 9.07 21.55 -6.96
C GLN A 71 8.48 20.16 -6.78
N SER A 72 7.18 20.05 -6.53
CA SER A 72 6.44 18.78 -6.49
C SER A 72 6.14 18.25 -7.89
N ALA A 73 5.62 17.02 -7.94
CA ALA A 73 5.22 16.32 -9.15
C ALA A 73 4.35 17.17 -10.10
N PRO A 74 4.43 16.93 -11.43
CA PRO A 74 3.64 17.65 -12.42
C PRO A 74 2.14 17.69 -12.07
N ARG A 75 1.47 18.81 -12.40
CA ARG A 75 0.00 18.95 -12.36
C ARG A 75 -0.75 17.83 -13.11
N ALA A 76 -0.07 17.12 -14.01
CA ALA A 76 -0.59 15.98 -14.76
C ALA A 76 -1.05 14.78 -13.90
N PHE A 77 -0.73 14.74 -12.59
CA PHE A 77 -1.05 13.62 -11.70
C PHE A 77 -2.25 13.86 -10.76
N GLY A 78 -3.11 14.82 -11.05
CA GLY A 78 -4.40 14.97 -10.35
C GLY A 78 -4.33 15.48 -8.90
N THR A 79 -3.19 16.03 -8.45
CA THR A 79 -3.10 16.70 -7.13
C THR A 79 -3.40 18.19 -7.24
N ASN A 80 -4.39 18.67 -6.47
CA ASN A 80 -4.84 20.07 -6.56
C ASN A 80 -4.48 20.96 -5.36
N ASP A 81 -3.72 20.48 -4.38
CA ASP A 81 -3.36 21.33 -3.24
C ASP A 81 -2.01 20.92 -2.62
N HIS A 82 -1.14 21.90 -2.39
CA HIS A 82 0.15 21.73 -1.70
C HIS A 82 0.12 22.34 -0.29
N GLY A 83 -1.08 22.46 0.27
CA GLY A 83 -1.33 23.07 1.57
C GLY A 83 -0.69 22.33 2.74
N ARG A 84 -0.85 22.91 3.93
CA ARG A 84 -0.57 22.20 5.18
C ARG A 84 -1.38 20.89 5.17
N GLY A 85 -0.79 19.83 5.71
CA GLY A 85 -1.57 18.61 5.97
C GLY A 85 -2.75 18.94 6.88
N MET A 86 -3.81 18.16 6.78
CA MET A 86 -4.99 18.33 7.63
C MET A 86 -4.71 17.79 9.03
N LEU A 87 -5.24 18.48 10.05
CA LEU A 87 -5.30 17.93 11.41
C LEU A 87 -6.29 16.76 11.45
N PRO A 88 -6.19 15.78 12.35
CA PRO A 88 -7.04 14.57 12.35
C PRO A 88 -8.54 14.86 12.42
N ASP A 89 -8.92 15.86 13.20
CA ASP A 89 -10.28 16.34 13.44
C ASP A 89 -10.74 17.39 12.41
N GLU A 90 -9.85 17.81 11.51
CA GLU A 90 -10.18 18.78 10.48
C GLU A 90 -11.08 18.14 9.41
N GLU A 91 -12.20 18.80 9.15
CA GLU A 91 -13.17 18.41 8.12
C GLU A 91 -13.02 19.29 6.88
N LEU A 92 -13.35 18.74 5.72
CA LEU A 92 -13.42 19.51 4.48
C LEU A 92 -14.76 20.23 4.38
N GLU A 93 -14.71 21.57 4.29
CA GLU A 93 -15.92 22.38 4.13
C GLU A 93 -16.72 21.95 2.88
N GLY A 94 -18.01 21.68 3.07
CA GLY A 94 -18.90 21.20 2.01
C GLY A 94 -18.80 19.71 1.70
N TYR A 95 -18.05 18.94 2.49
CA TYR A 95 -17.94 17.49 2.37
C TYR A 95 -18.28 16.79 3.69
N LYS A 96 -18.58 15.49 3.59
CA LYS A 96 -18.77 14.59 4.73
C LYS A 96 -17.76 13.45 4.62
N ARG A 97 -16.95 13.25 5.66
CA ARG A 97 -16.12 12.04 5.77
C ARG A 97 -16.97 10.79 5.92
N ILE A 98 -16.57 9.69 5.29
CA ILE A 98 -17.26 8.40 5.39
C ILE A 98 -16.45 7.32 6.13
N ASP A 99 -15.18 7.59 6.43
CA ASP A 99 -14.31 6.77 7.26
C ASP A 99 -13.80 7.55 8.49
N GLU A 100 -13.26 6.83 9.46
CA GLU A 100 -12.79 7.38 10.74
C GLU A 100 -11.58 8.31 10.58
N GLU A 101 -10.69 8.03 9.62
CA GLU A 101 -9.49 8.85 9.36
C GLU A 101 -9.77 10.05 8.44
N GLY A 102 -10.99 10.16 7.91
CA GLY A 102 -11.36 11.14 6.90
C GLY A 102 -10.51 11.04 5.64
N MET A 103 -10.11 9.82 5.27
CA MET A 103 -9.41 9.51 4.02
C MET A 103 -10.34 9.58 2.81
N VAL A 104 -11.66 9.48 2.98
CA VAL A 104 -12.67 9.54 1.93
C VAL A 104 -13.80 10.50 2.33
N ASN A 105 -14.09 11.46 1.46
CA ASN A 105 -15.00 12.56 1.72
C ASN A 105 -15.95 12.75 0.53
N VAL A 106 -17.25 12.66 0.78
CA VAL A 106 -18.29 12.86 -0.24
C VAL A 106 -18.82 14.30 -0.20
N CYS A 107 -18.99 14.90 -1.38
CA CYS A 107 -19.51 16.27 -1.48
C CYS A 107 -20.98 16.34 -1.01
N LEU A 108 -21.30 17.33 -0.17
CA LEU A 108 -22.64 17.54 0.42
C LEU A 108 -23.52 18.50 -0.40
N THR A 109 -22.97 19.25 -1.34
CA THR A 109 -23.77 20.18 -2.13
C THR A 109 -24.72 19.42 -3.04
N LYS A 110 -26.03 19.59 -2.84
CA LYS A 110 -27.06 19.30 -3.85
C LYS A 110 -26.78 20.23 -5.04
N ARG A 111 -25.97 19.81 -6.01
CA ARG A 111 -26.00 20.47 -7.32
C ARG A 111 -27.37 20.17 -7.91
N GLU A 112 -28.16 21.21 -8.12
CA GLU A 112 -29.32 21.13 -8.99
C GLU A 112 -28.84 20.56 -10.34
N SER A 113 -29.45 19.46 -10.77
CA SER A 113 -29.21 18.74 -12.04
C SER A 113 -27.92 17.88 -12.18
N SER A 114 -28.16 16.59 -12.46
CA SER A 114 -27.39 15.63 -13.30
C SER A 114 -25.87 15.46 -13.21
N GLU A 115 -25.10 16.21 -12.42
CA GLU A 115 -23.66 16.01 -12.31
C GLU A 115 -23.29 14.90 -11.29
N PRO A 116 -22.31 14.04 -11.60
CA PRO A 116 -21.88 12.95 -10.72
C PRO A 116 -21.35 13.48 -9.37
N LYS A 117 -21.59 12.76 -8.27
CA LYS A 117 -21.08 13.16 -6.94
C LYS A 117 -19.56 13.12 -6.99
N ALA A 118 -18.92 14.27 -6.82
CA ALA A 118 -17.48 14.36 -6.66
C ALA A 118 -17.08 13.83 -5.27
N CYS A 119 -16.06 12.97 -5.25
CA CYS A 119 -15.44 12.45 -4.04
C CYS A 119 -14.00 12.96 -3.93
N ILE A 120 -13.62 13.43 -2.73
CA ILE A 120 -12.23 13.72 -2.38
C ILE A 120 -11.71 12.57 -1.53
N TYR A 121 -10.56 12.03 -1.90
CA TYR A 121 -9.87 11.03 -1.10
C TYR A 121 -8.38 11.33 -0.93
N PHE A 122 -7.78 10.64 0.02
CA PHE A 122 -6.38 10.77 0.40
C PHE A 122 -5.70 9.40 0.38
N CYS A 123 -4.40 9.39 0.10
CA CYS A 123 -3.55 8.21 0.19
C CYS A 123 -2.31 8.45 1.07
N ASP A 124 -2.22 9.62 1.69
CA ASP A 124 -1.15 10.00 2.58
C ASP A 124 -1.68 10.28 4.00
N ARG A 125 -0.89 9.92 5.01
CA ARG A 125 -1.27 10.03 6.42
C ARG A 125 -1.61 11.46 6.86
N PHE A 126 -1.06 12.47 6.19
CA PHE A 126 -1.26 13.86 6.55
C PHE A 126 -2.41 14.49 5.79
N ARG A 127 -3.12 13.71 4.95
CA ARG A 127 -4.19 14.17 4.08
C ARG A 127 -3.78 15.45 3.34
N ARG A 128 -2.52 15.47 2.89
CA ARG A 128 -1.93 16.62 2.23
C ARG A 128 -2.36 16.66 0.77
N TYR A 129 -2.42 15.51 0.13
CA TYR A 129 -2.68 15.42 -1.31
C TYR A 129 -4.09 14.95 -1.54
N LYS A 130 -4.95 15.88 -1.97
CA LYS A 130 -6.32 15.61 -2.37
C LYS A 130 -6.32 14.95 -3.75
N PHE A 131 -7.01 13.82 -3.84
CA PHE A 131 -7.36 13.16 -5.10
C PHE A 131 -8.86 13.21 -5.31
N PHE A 132 -9.25 13.18 -6.57
CA PHE A 132 -10.65 13.30 -6.97
C PHE A 132 -11.05 12.07 -7.76
N CYS A 133 -12.22 11.55 -7.48
CA CYS A 133 -12.85 10.53 -8.31
C CYS A 133 -14.35 10.83 -8.47
N GLN A 134 -14.91 10.26 -9.52
CA GLN A 134 -16.34 10.35 -9.82
C GLN A 134 -17.12 9.28 -9.05
N GLU A 135 -18.43 9.22 -9.27
CA GLU A 135 -19.35 8.28 -8.62
C GLU A 135 -18.85 6.82 -8.61
N PRO A 136 -18.29 6.23 -9.69
CA PRO A 136 -17.77 4.85 -9.62
C PRO A 136 -16.63 4.68 -8.61
N GLY A 137 -15.73 5.66 -8.54
CA GLY A 137 -14.64 5.66 -7.57
C GLY A 137 -15.13 5.82 -6.14
N LEU A 138 -16.14 6.67 -5.90
CA LEU A 138 -16.79 6.79 -4.60
C LEU A 138 -17.41 5.47 -4.14
N GLN A 139 -18.08 4.75 -5.03
CA GLN A 139 -18.70 3.46 -4.69
C GLN A 139 -17.66 2.39 -4.35
N LEU A 140 -16.54 2.35 -5.09
CA LEU A 140 -15.41 1.47 -4.76
C LEU A 140 -14.78 1.84 -3.41
N LEU A 141 -14.57 3.13 -3.15
CA LEU A 141 -14.01 3.60 -1.87
C LEU A 141 -14.95 3.34 -0.69
N ASP A 142 -16.26 3.53 -0.85
CA ASP A 142 -17.25 3.21 0.19
C ASP A 142 -17.27 1.70 0.49
N ALA A 143 -17.21 0.86 -0.54
CA ALA A 143 -17.06 -0.59 -0.36
C ALA A 143 -15.75 -0.94 0.34
N LEU A 144 -14.64 -0.29 -0.02
CA LEU A 144 -13.34 -0.49 0.63
C LEU A 144 -13.38 -0.07 2.11
N VAL A 145 -14.04 1.03 2.46
CA VAL A 145 -14.24 1.45 3.86
C VAL A 145 -15.00 0.39 4.65
N LYS A 146 -16.06 -0.17 4.09
CA LYS A 146 -16.82 -1.27 4.73
C LYS A 146 -15.98 -2.51 4.95
N ILE A 147 -15.14 -2.89 3.98
CA ILE A 147 -14.19 -4.00 4.13
C ILE A 147 -13.15 -3.68 5.21
N ASN A 148 -12.55 -2.49 5.17
CA ASN A 148 -11.57 -2.05 6.16
C ASN A 148 -12.13 -2.11 7.58
N ASN A 149 -13.38 -1.70 7.79
CA ASN A 149 -14.02 -1.79 9.10
C ASN A 149 -14.08 -3.23 9.62
N LYS A 150 -14.43 -4.20 8.76
CA LYS A 150 -14.40 -5.63 9.11
C LYS A 150 -12.99 -6.11 9.45
N LEU A 151 -11.98 -5.68 8.68
CA LEU A 151 -10.58 -6.04 8.95
C LEU A 151 -10.08 -5.40 10.26
N LEU A 152 -10.51 -4.18 10.55
CA LEU A 152 -10.20 -3.46 11.79
C LEU A 152 -10.86 -4.10 13.01
N GLU A 153 -12.07 -4.65 12.88
CA GLU A 153 -12.71 -5.45 13.94
C GLU A 153 -11.91 -6.73 14.26
N VAL A 154 -11.33 -7.37 13.23
CA VAL A 154 -10.45 -8.52 13.44
C VAL A 154 -9.12 -8.10 14.07
N ASN A 155 -8.54 -7.00 13.61
CA ASN A 155 -7.34 -6.41 14.21
C ASN A 155 -7.58 -5.97 15.66
N ALA A 156 -8.76 -5.47 16.00
CA ALA A 156 -9.13 -5.07 17.36
C ALA A 156 -8.99 -6.23 18.36
N LYS A 157 -9.24 -7.47 17.92
CA LYS A 157 -9.08 -8.70 18.74
C LYS A 157 -7.62 -9.09 18.97
N MET A 158 -6.66 -8.43 18.32
CA MET A 158 -5.23 -8.66 18.51
C MET A 158 -4.64 -7.83 19.64
N PHE A 159 -5.32 -6.76 20.04
CA PHE A 159 -4.86 -5.90 21.12
C PHE A 159 -5.01 -6.61 22.46
N SER A 160 -4.19 -6.17 23.41
CA SER A 160 -4.29 -6.60 24.80
C SER A 160 -5.68 -6.35 25.38
N ILE A 161 -6.16 -7.27 26.23
CA ILE A 161 -7.48 -7.15 26.89
C ILE A 161 -7.46 -5.97 27.88
N ASP A 162 -6.31 -5.66 28.49
CA ASP A 162 -6.15 -4.47 29.32
C ASP A 162 -6.23 -3.19 28.45
N PRO A 163 -7.22 -2.30 28.69
CA PRO A 163 -7.39 -1.08 27.90
C PRO A 163 -6.17 -0.16 27.90
N ARG A 164 -5.37 -0.15 28.99
CA ARG A 164 -4.16 0.68 29.05
C ARG A 164 -3.07 0.14 28.13
N GLN A 165 -2.87 -1.16 28.16
CA GLN A 165 -1.91 -1.83 27.27
C GLN A 165 -2.34 -1.74 25.80
N ALA A 166 -3.64 -1.91 25.50
CA ALA A 166 -4.17 -1.72 24.16
C ALA A 166 -3.93 -0.30 23.63
N ALA A 167 -4.13 0.73 24.47
CA ALA A 167 -3.84 2.12 24.10
C ALA A 167 -2.35 2.34 23.82
N GLN A 168 -1.47 1.71 24.61
CA GLN A 168 -0.02 1.74 24.38
C GLN A 168 0.37 1.05 23.07
N GLU A 169 -0.20 -0.12 22.76
CA GLU A 169 0.05 -0.82 21.50
C GLU A 169 -0.38 0.02 20.29
N ARG A 170 -1.51 0.73 20.37
CA ARG A 170 -1.94 1.69 19.32
C ARG A 170 -0.95 2.84 19.18
N ALA A 171 -0.51 3.41 20.30
CA ALA A 171 0.49 4.48 20.32
C ALA A 171 1.82 4.07 19.68
N GLU A 172 2.30 2.87 20.01
CA GLU A 172 3.51 2.28 19.44
C GLU A 172 3.35 2.04 17.94
N GLY A 173 2.20 1.50 17.51
CA GLY A 173 1.86 1.34 16.11
C GLY A 173 1.90 2.64 15.32
N TYR A 174 1.30 3.70 15.86
CA TYR A 174 1.35 5.04 15.28
C TYR A 174 2.79 5.56 15.17
N ALA A 175 3.57 5.47 16.25
CA ALA A 175 4.96 5.93 16.27
C ALA A 175 5.84 5.16 15.28
N LEU A 176 5.71 3.84 15.20
CA LEU A 176 6.42 3.00 14.23
C LEU A 176 6.09 3.41 12.79
N TYR A 177 4.80 3.56 12.49
CA TYR A 177 4.35 3.97 11.17
C TYR A 177 4.81 5.40 10.82
N GLU A 178 4.92 6.29 11.82
CA GLU A 178 5.41 7.66 11.64
C GLU A 178 6.91 7.70 11.37
N GLU A 179 7.69 7.10 12.27
CA GLU A 179 9.14 7.28 12.39
C GLU A 179 9.92 6.46 11.36
N LYS A 180 9.39 5.31 10.93
CA LYS A 180 10.07 4.34 10.05
C LYS A 180 11.51 4.10 10.54
N PRO A 181 11.70 3.55 11.74
CA PRO A 181 12.99 3.56 12.43
C PRO A 181 14.11 2.86 11.64
N ASN A 182 13.79 1.84 10.84
CA ASN A 182 14.77 1.12 10.02
C ASN A 182 15.24 1.91 8.79
N LEU A 183 14.47 2.90 8.34
CA LEU A 183 14.85 3.83 7.28
C LEU A 183 15.97 4.79 7.73
N ARG A 184 16.11 4.98 9.05
CA ARG A 184 17.09 5.92 9.64
C ARG A 184 18.38 5.25 10.13
N ARG A 185 18.36 3.95 10.44
CA ARG A 185 19.49 3.26 11.08
C ARG A 185 20.57 2.77 10.13
N ARG A 186 20.27 2.49 8.86
CA ARG A 186 21.24 1.86 7.94
C ARG A 186 21.98 2.81 7.02
N GLY A 187 21.65 4.11 7.00
CA GLY A 187 22.22 5.05 6.02
C GLY A 187 21.92 4.69 4.55
N SER A 188 21.23 3.57 4.31
CA SER A 188 20.64 3.17 3.04
C SER A 188 19.26 3.80 2.92
N GLU A 189 18.94 4.36 1.77
CA GLU A 189 17.61 4.91 1.42
C GLU A 189 16.50 3.86 1.37
N ILE A 190 16.80 2.63 1.80
CA ILE A 190 16.03 1.43 1.56
C ILE A 190 15.90 0.68 2.90
N GLY A 191 14.70 0.77 3.48
CA GLY A 191 14.31 0.01 4.66
C GLY A 191 13.02 0.58 5.24
N THR A 192 11.94 -0.20 5.29
CA THR A 192 10.67 0.23 5.88
C THR A 192 10.56 -0.25 7.32
N TRP A 193 9.85 -1.36 7.54
CA TRP A 193 9.60 -1.98 8.83
C TRP A 193 10.10 -3.43 8.78
N SER A 194 10.50 -3.98 9.93
CA SER A 194 10.90 -5.38 10.05
C SER A 194 9.70 -6.32 10.05
N ASP A 195 9.90 -7.61 9.79
CA ASP A 195 8.84 -8.62 9.87
C ASP A 195 8.16 -8.62 11.25
N HIS A 196 8.96 -8.47 12.31
CA HIS A 196 8.45 -8.32 13.67
C HIS A 196 7.55 -7.09 13.82
N GLU A 197 7.95 -5.93 13.29
CA GLU A 197 7.15 -4.71 13.32
C GLU A 197 5.84 -4.87 12.53
N TYR A 198 5.87 -5.55 11.38
CA TYR A 198 4.68 -5.90 10.62
C TYR A 198 3.71 -6.80 11.41
N GLY A 199 4.22 -7.59 12.36
CA GLY A 199 3.42 -8.44 13.23
C GLY A 199 2.71 -7.74 14.39
N LEU A 200 3.05 -6.48 14.69
CA LEU A 200 2.49 -5.77 15.84
C LEU A 200 1.04 -5.31 15.60
N PRO A 201 0.11 -5.55 16.55
CA PRO A 201 -1.30 -5.18 16.39
C PRO A 201 -1.52 -3.72 16.01
N GLY A 202 -0.85 -2.80 16.72
CA GLY A 202 -0.94 -1.37 16.46
C GLY A 202 -0.34 -0.96 15.11
N PHE A 203 0.70 -1.64 14.63
CA PHE A 203 1.25 -1.35 13.31
C PHE A 203 0.26 -1.75 12.22
N GLN A 204 -0.31 -2.96 12.33
CA GLN A 204 -1.31 -3.45 11.38
C GLN A 204 -2.55 -2.57 11.37
N TRP A 205 -2.99 -2.10 12.54
CA TRP A 205 -4.06 -1.12 12.66
C TRP A 205 -3.78 0.13 11.80
N MET A 206 -2.60 0.73 11.92
CA MET A 206 -2.21 1.88 11.08
C MET A 206 -2.12 1.51 9.59
N TYR A 207 -1.60 0.32 9.28
CA TYR A 207 -1.46 -0.14 7.90
C TYR A 207 -2.84 -0.30 7.23
N LEU A 208 -3.80 -0.95 7.90
CA LEU A 208 -5.17 -1.13 7.40
C LEU A 208 -5.87 0.23 7.20
N ARG A 209 -5.69 1.18 8.13
CA ARG A 209 -6.33 2.51 8.04
C ARG A 209 -5.75 3.39 6.94
N LEU A 210 -4.44 3.34 6.72
CA LEU A 210 -3.76 4.30 5.84
C LEU A 210 -3.30 3.71 4.51
N LYS A 211 -2.79 2.47 4.51
CA LYS A 211 -2.24 1.85 3.29
C LYS A 211 -3.30 1.20 2.41
N SER A 212 -4.47 0.85 2.95
CA SER A 212 -5.58 0.28 2.17
C SER A 212 -5.93 1.14 0.96
N PHE A 213 -6.21 2.43 1.17
CA PHE A 213 -6.58 3.37 0.10
C PHE A 213 -5.46 3.51 -0.94
N GLN A 214 -4.21 3.67 -0.49
CA GLN A 214 -3.07 3.78 -1.39
C GLN A 214 -2.93 2.50 -2.25
N ARG A 215 -2.87 1.33 -1.60
CA ARG A 215 -2.64 0.04 -2.27
C ARG A 215 -3.76 -0.28 -3.24
N PHE A 216 -5.01 -0.11 -2.81
CA PHE A 216 -6.18 -0.38 -3.63
C PHE A 216 -6.24 0.55 -4.85
N CYS A 217 -6.13 1.87 -4.66
CA CYS A 217 -6.27 2.84 -5.76
C CYS A 217 -5.11 2.74 -6.78
N GLU A 218 -3.87 2.57 -6.31
CA GLU A 218 -2.72 2.40 -7.20
C GLU A 218 -2.82 1.10 -8.00
N SER A 219 -3.27 0.01 -7.36
CA SER A 219 -3.46 -1.29 -8.02
C SER A 219 -4.61 -1.23 -9.04
N TRP A 220 -5.71 -0.55 -8.71
CA TRP A 220 -6.80 -0.34 -9.66
C TRP A 220 -6.34 0.44 -10.90
N ALA A 221 -5.63 1.56 -10.70
CA ALA A 221 -5.11 2.35 -11.81
C ALA A 221 -4.13 1.55 -12.68
N LEU A 222 -3.30 0.70 -12.07
CA LEU A 222 -2.43 -0.24 -12.79
C LEU A 222 -3.26 -1.23 -13.63
N LEU A 223 -4.32 -1.80 -13.08
CA LEU A 223 -5.20 -2.77 -13.77
C LEU A 223 -5.95 -2.13 -14.95
N GLU A 224 -6.42 -0.89 -14.82
CA GLU A 224 -7.00 -0.13 -15.94
C GLU A 224 -6.01 -0.02 -17.10
N ARG A 225 -4.72 0.18 -16.81
CA ARG A 225 -3.66 0.24 -17.82
C ARG A 225 -3.31 -1.13 -18.39
N CYS A 226 -3.29 -2.17 -17.57
CA CYS A 226 -3.14 -3.55 -18.05
C CYS A 226 -4.27 -3.93 -19.03
N LYS A 227 -5.50 -3.46 -18.76
CA LYS A 227 -6.63 -3.65 -19.67
C LYS A 227 -6.43 -2.93 -21.00
N ILE A 228 -6.01 -1.67 -20.98
CA ILE A 228 -5.67 -0.91 -22.21
C ILE A 228 -4.52 -1.58 -22.96
N ALA A 229 -3.58 -2.16 -22.24
CA ALA A 229 -2.47 -2.93 -22.79
C ALA A 229 -2.87 -4.34 -23.27
N HIS A 230 -4.17 -4.65 -23.31
CA HIS A 230 -4.73 -5.93 -23.78
C HIS A 230 -4.17 -7.17 -23.05
N ILE A 231 -3.61 -6.98 -21.85
CA ILE A 231 -3.05 -8.07 -21.05
C ILE A 231 -4.14 -9.07 -20.73
N PHE A 232 -5.28 -8.59 -20.28
CA PHE A 232 -6.40 -9.42 -19.88
C PHE A 232 -7.13 -10.09 -21.04
N ASP A 233 -6.95 -9.65 -22.29
CA ASP A 233 -7.69 -10.23 -23.42
C ASP A 233 -7.33 -11.71 -23.57
N SER A 234 -6.04 -12.03 -23.55
CA SER A 234 -5.58 -13.42 -23.58
C SER A 234 -6.07 -14.25 -22.40
N PHE A 235 -6.16 -13.67 -21.19
CA PHE A 235 -6.54 -14.41 -19.98
C PHE A 235 -8.04 -14.60 -19.82
N LEU A 236 -8.80 -13.55 -20.08
CA LEU A 236 -10.26 -13.49 -19.93
C LEU A 236 -10.98 -14.32 -20.99
N THR A 237 -10.35 -14.57 -22.15
CA THR A 237 -10.95 -15.37 -23.22
C THR A 237 -10.39 -16.78 -23.33
N ASN A 238 -9.13 -17.02 -22.95
CA ASN A 238 -8.47 -18.30 -23.24
C ASN A 238 -8.37 -19.26 -22.05
N PHE A 239 -8.63 -18.82 -20.82
CA PHE A 239 -8.55 -19.68 -19.64
C PHE A 239 -9.91 -19.83 -18.94
N SER A 240 -10.24 -21.07 -18.56
CA SER A 240 -11.41 -21.35 -17.72
C SER A 240 -11.12 -21.23 -16.22
N ARG A 241 -9.84 -21.30 -15.83
CA ARG A 241 -9.35 -21.16 -14.46
C ARG A 241 -8.15 -20.22 -14.41
N LEU A 242 -8.01 -19.48 -13.32
CA LEU A 242 -6.89 -18.57 -13.10
C LEU A 242 -6.47 -18.55 -11.63
N GLY A 243 -5.17 -18.52 -11.38
CA GLY A 243 -4.59 -18.21 -10.08
C GLY A 243 -3.95 -16.82 -10.11
N VAL A 244 -4.29 -15.97 -9.14
CA VAL A 244 -3.64 -14.68 -8.92
C VAL A 244 -2.89 -14.75 -7.59
N ILE A 245 -1.62 -14.39 -7.61
CA ILE A 245 -0.73 -14.51 -6.46
C ILE A 245 -0.10 -13.16 -6.19
N SER A 246 -0.20 -12.61 -4.97
CA SER A 246 0.55 -11.42 -4.57
C SER A 246 1.81 -11.82 -3.81
N LEU A 247 2.99 -11.33 -4.23
CA LEU A 247 4.27 -11.53 -3.52
C LEU A 247 4.55 -10.31 -2.64
N GLY A 248 4.67 -10.50 -1.33
CA GLY A 248 4.76 -9.44 -0.32
C GLY A 248 3.47 -8.64 -0.19
N GLY A 249 2.32 -9.32 -0.31
CA GLY A 249 1.01 -8.67 -0.43
C GLY A 249 0.40 -8.17 0.87
N GLY A 250 0.97 -8.54 2.02
CA GLY A 250 0.42 -8.25 3.35
C GLY A 250 -1.08 -8.58 3.43
N PRO A 251 -1.96 -7.61 3.76
CA PRO A 251 -3.39 -7.84 3.91
C PRO A 251 -4.16 -8.05 2.58
N GLY A 252 -3.51 -7.97 1.41
CA GLY A 252 -4.12 -8.35 0.12
C GLY A 252 -4.98 -7.30 -0.57
N TYR A 253 -4.74 -6.00 -0.36
CA TYR A 253 -5.53 -4.93 -1.00
C TYR A 253 -5.37 -4.88 -2.52
N GLU A 254 -4.22 -5.26 -3.06
CA GLU A 254 -4.02 -5.42 -4.51
C GLU A 254 -4.78 -6.62 -5.08
N LEU A 255 -4.92 -7.72 -4.32
CA LEU A 255 -5.76 -8.85 -4.71
C LEU A 255 -7.24 -8.45 -4.69
N LEU A 256 -7.66 -7.68 -3.68
CA LEU A 256 -9.00 -7.12 -3.61
C LEU A 256 -9.30 -6.20 -4.81
N ALA A 257 -8.35 -5.32 -5.16
CA ALA A 257 -8.47 -4.48 -6.35
C ALA A 257 -8.58 -5.35 -7.62
N PHE A 258 -7.80 -6.41 -7.74
CA PHE A 258 -7.85 -7.33 -8.88
C PHE A 258 -9.19 -8.06 -8.99
N ASP A 259 -9.67 -8.68 -7.91
CA ASP A 259 -10.97 -9.36 -7.85
C ASP A 259 -12.10 -8.41 -8.27
N TRP A 260 -12.14 -7.21 -7.68
CA TRP A 260 -13.16 -6.21 -8.00
C TRP A 260 -13.04 -5.69 -9.43
N PHE A 261 -11.82 -5.53 -9.95
CA PHE A 261 -11.59 -5.10 -11.32
C PHE A 261 -12.05 -6.12 -12.35
N LEU A 262 -11.87 -7.42 -12.07
CA LEU A 262 -12.39 -8.49 -12.93
C LEU A 262 -13.91 -8.47 -12.97
N ARG A 263 -14.58 -8.27 -11.83
CA ARG A 263 -16.04 -8.11 -11.76
C ARG A 263 -16.50 -6.87 -12.54
N PHE A 264 -15.82 -5.76 -12.35
CA PHE A 264 -16.06 -4.51 -13.08
C PHE A 264 -15.97 -4.73 -14.60
N CYS A 265 -14.94 -5.44 -15.08
CA CYS A 265 -14.80 -5.74 -16.50
C CYS A 265 -15.91 -6.65 -17.05
N ARG A 266 -16.35 -7.64 -16.26
CA ARG A 266 -17.43 -8.57 -16.66
C ARG A 266 -18.77 -7.87 -16.80
N VAL A 267 -19.14 -7.03 -15.85
CA VAL A 267 -20.45 -6.32 -15.82
C VAL A 267 -20.41 -5.01 -16.62
N GLY A 268 -19.64 -4.98 -17.71
CA GLY A 268 -19.63 -3.87 -18.67
C GLY A 268 -19.03 -2.56 -18.15
N ASN A 269 -17.98 -2.61 -17.32
CA ASN A 269 -17.32 -1.44 -16.72
C ASN A 269 -18.25 -0.65 -15.78
N THR A 270 -19.08 -1.36 -15.03
CA THR A 270 -19.95 -0.77 -14.02
C THR A 270 -19.66 -1.35 -12.64
N VAL A 271 -19.99 -0.58 -11.61
CA VAL A 271 -19.87 -0.96 -10.20
C VAL A 271 -21.21 -1.42 -9.62
N ALA A 272 -22.22 -1.67 -10.47
CA ALA A 272 -23.56 -2.09 -10.05
C ALA A 272 -23.56 -3.41 -9.27
N TRP A 273 -22.55 -4.27 -9.50
CA TRP A 273 -22.36 -5.52 -8.77
C TRP A 273 -22.05 -5.33 -7.28
N LEU A 274 -21.62 -4.14 -6.84
CA LEU A 274 -21.47 -3.82 -5.41
C LEU A 274 -22.82 -3.72 -4.69
N GLN A 275 -23.92 -3.49 -5.41
CA GLN A 275 -25.25 -3.25 -4.82
C GLN A 275 -26.14 -4.50 -4.81
N HIS A 276 -25.76 -5.56 -5.53
CA HIS A 276 -26.56 -6.76 -5.70
C HIS A 276 -25.69 -8.00 -5.59
N GLU A 277 -25.92 -8.82 -4.55
CA GLU A 277 -25.29 -10.16 -4.44
C GLU A 277 -25.67 -11.07 -5.63
N GLU A 278 -26.85 -10.85 -6.21
CA GLU A 278 -27.42 -11.61 -7.34
C GLU A 278 -27.05 -11.10 -8.74
N ALA A 279 -26.35 -9.95 -8.87
CA ALA A 279 -25.88 -9.47 -10.19
C ALA A 279 -24.80 -10.37 -10.83
N THR A 280 -24.44 -11.45 -10.14
CA THR A 280 -23.60 -12.56 -10.60
C THR A 280 -24.21 -13.39 -11.74
N ALA A 281 -25.51 -13.24 -12.04
CA ALA A 281 -26.18 -14.01 -13.09
C ALA A 281 -26.12 -13.39 -14.51
N LEU A 282 -25.69 -12.14 -14.67
CA LEU A 282 -25.73 -11.43 -15.95
C LEU A 282 -24.33 -11.04 -16.42
N THR A 283 -23.65 -11.98 -17.07
CA THR A 283 -22.80 -11.79 -18.27
C THR A 283 -22.13 -13.12 -18.62
N GLN A 284 -22.89 -13.98 -19.29
CA GLN A 284 -22.48 -15.34 -19.67
C GLN A 284 -21.54 -15.37 -20.90
N GLN A 285 -20.64 -14.40 -21.02
CA GLN A 285 -19.81 -14.24 -22.21
C GLN A 285 -18.32 -13.93 -21.97
N GLN A 286 -17.78 -14.17 -20.77
CA GLN A 286 -16.32 -14.11 -20.53
C GLN A 286 -15.82 -15.29 -19.70
N CYS A 287 -14.70 -15.86 -20.11
CA CYS A 287 -14.41 -17.30 -20.08
C CYS A 287 -13.90 -17.89 -18.76
N ILE A 288 -13.64 -17.11 -17.71
CA ILE A 288 -13.05 -17.66 -16.46
C ILE A 288 -14.13 -18.01 -15.42
N GLN A 289 -14.29 -19.31 -15.15
CA GLN A 289 -15.28 -19.85 -14.22
C GLN A 289 -14.76 -19.98 -12.78
N ASP A 290 -13.44 -20.20 -12.60
CA ASP A 290 -12.80 -20.38 -11.29
C ASP A 290 -11.56 -19.50 -11.18
N ILE A 291 -11.61 -18.49 -10.30
CA ILE A 291 -10.47 -17.62 -9.99
C ILE A 291 -10.13 -17.79 -8.51
N ARG A 292 -8.86 -18.07 -8.24
CA ARG A 292 -8.32 -18.13 -6.88
C ARG A 292 -7.27 -17.06 -6.66
N PHE A 293 -7.23 -16.56 -5.44
CA PHE A 293 -6.33 -15.50 -5.01
C PHE A 293 -5.54 -15.98 -3.80
N ALA A 294 -4.22 -15.75 -3.82
CA ALA A 294 -3.34 -16.07 -2.72
C ALA A 294 -2.38 -14.91 -2.45
N SER A 295 -2.10 -14.63 -1.18
CA SER A 295 -1.04 -13.71 -0.78
C SER A 295 0.10 -14.50 -0.13
N LEU A 296 1.31 -14.26 -0.62
CA LEU A 296 2.56 -14.82 -0.13
C LEU A 296 3.31 -13.71 0.60
N ASP A 297 3.52 -13.82 1.91
CA ASP A 297 4.18 -12.78 2.70
C ASP A 297 5.04 -13.37 3.82
N LEU A 298 6.05 -12.63 4.29
CA LEU A 298 6.90 -13.04 5.39
C LEU A 298 6.13 -13.12 6.72
N GLN A 299 5.15 -12.22 6.92
CA GLN A 299 4.49 -12.06 8.20
C GLN A 299 3.16 -12.86 8.28
N PRO A 300 3.11 -13.97 9.04
CA PRO A 300 1.97 -14.89 9.03
C PRO A 300 0.68 -14.28 9.60
N SER A 301 0.77 -13.25 10.44
CA SER A 301 -0.44 -12.63 11.00
C SER A 301 -1.36 -11.97 9.98
N TRP A 302 -0.90 -11.75 8.74
CA TRP A 302 -1.74 -11.24 7.65
C TRP A 302 -2.84 -12.21 7.22
N GLU A 303 -2.61 -13.52 7.40
CA GLU A 303 -3.54 -14.60 7.03
C GLU A 303 -4.98 -14.30 7.46
N ARG A 304 -5.16 -13.85 8.70
CA ARG A 304 -6.48 -13.56 9.27
C ARG A 304 -7.30 -12.56 8.47
N TYR A 305 -6.65 -11.61 7.80
CA TYR A 305 -7.35 -10.60 7.00
C TYR A 305 -7.72 -11.18 5.65
N LEU A 306 -6.81 -11.96 5.05
CA LEU A 306 -7.04 -12.67 3.80
C LEU A 306 -8.17 -13.68 3.91
N SER A 307 -8.27 -14.40 5.03
CA SER A 307 -9.39 -15.30 5.30
C SER A 307 -10.74 -14.58 5.29
N ILE A 308 -10.81 -13.33 5.77
CA ILE A 308 -12.04 -12.51 5.71
C ILE A 308 -12.34 -12.06 4.27
N LEU A 309 -11.30 -11.80 3.47
CA LEU A 309 -11.44 -11.47 2.05
C LEU A 309 -11.73 -12.69 1.18
N GLY A 310 -11.61 -13.91 1.72
CA GLY A 310 -11.79 -15.15 0.97
C GLY A 310 -10.57 -15.55 0.12
N TYR A 311 -9.38 -15.12 0.53
CA TYR A 311 -8.12 -15.38 -0.18
C TYR A 311 -7.23 -16.33 0.63
N ASP A 312 -6.43 -17.13 -0.08
CA ASP A 312 -5.46 -18.04 0.51
C ASP A 312 -4.22 -17.26 1.01
N PHE A 313 -3.50 -17.84 1.97
CA PHE A 313 -2.25 -17.30 2.47
C PHE A 313 -1.19 -18.40 2.58
N ALA A 314 0.06 -18.05 2.30
CA ALA A 314 1.20 -18.86 2.69
C ALA A 314 2.36 -17.96 3.14
N GLN A 315 3.04 -18.38 4.21
CA GLN A 315 4.25 -17.71 4.63
C GLN A 315 5.36 -17.95 3.60
N PHE A 316 5.98 -16.89 3.11
CA PHE A 316 6.89 -16.96 1.97
C PHE A 316 8.03 -15.96 2.07
N ASP A 317 9.23 -16.44 1.77
CA ASP A 317 10.42 -15.62 1.55
C ASP A 317 10.87 -15.77 0.11
N ILE A 318 11.01 -14.64 -0.60
CA ILE A 318 11.43 -14.61 -2.00
C ILE A 318 12.85 -15.13 -2.22
N HIS A 319 13.69 -15.11 -1.17
CA HIS A 319 15.04 -15.64 -1.18
C HIS A 319 15.11 -17.09 -0.70
N HIS A 320 13.98 -17.72 -0.35
CA HIS A 320 13.97 -19.13 0.01
C HIS A 320 14.42 -19.99 -1.18
N PRO A 321 15.26 -21.03 -0.99
CA PRO A 321 15.72 -21.89 -2.07
C PRO A 321 14.57 -22.51 -2.89
N ASP A 322 13.47 -22.84 -2.21
CA ASP A 322 12.27 -23.44 -2.81
C ASP A 322 11.20 -22.41 -3.23
N ALA A 323 11.55 -21.12 -3.34
CA ALA A 323 10.57 -20.06 -3.66
C ALA A 323 9.80 -20.31 -4.96
N LEU A 324 10.48 -20.87 -5.98
CA LEU A 324 9.84 -21.25 -7.25
C LEU A 324 8.75 -22.30 -7.02
N ASP A 325 9.07 -23.38 -6.30
CA ASP A 325 8.15 -24.48 -6.06
C ASP A 325 7.00 -24.05 -5.15
N GLN A 326 7.24 -23.19 -4.16
CA GLN A 326 6.19 -22.63 -3.32
C GLN A 326 5.17 -21.82 -4.13
N ILE A 327 5.64 -20.99 -5.07
CA ILE A 327 4.76 -20.20 -5.95
C ILE A 327 3.98 -21.12 -6.91
N LEU A 328 4.65 -22.07 -7.56
CA LEU A 328 4.00 -22.94 -8.54
C LEU A 328 3.03 -23.96 -7.92
N ASN A 329 3.24 -24.34 -6.66
CA ASN A 329 2.44 -25.34 -5.96
C ASN A 329 1.48 -24.74 -4.92
N ILE A 330 1.31 -23.41 -4.88
CA ILE A 330 0.32 -22.77 -4.00
C ILE A 330 -1.09 -23.30 -4.25
N TYR A 331 -1.38 -23.66 -5.51
CA TYR A 331 -2.58 -24.38 -5.90
C TYR A 331 -2.19 -25.80 -6.34
N SER A 332 -3.02 -26.77 -5.96
CA SER A 332 -2.79 -28.19 -6.26
C SER A 332 -3.05 -28.57 -7.71
N ASP A 333 -3.61 -27.68 -8.52
CA ASP A 333 -3.83 -27.87 -9.95
C ASP A 333 -2.86 -27.03 -10.79
N ASP A 334 -2.66 -27.44 -12.05
CA ASP A 334 -1.78 -26.76 -13.01
C ASP A 334 -2.39 -25.48 -13.59
N ARG A 335 -3.20 -24.75 -12.80
CA ARG A 335 -3.87 -23.54 -13.28
C ARG A 335 -2.84 -22.48 -13.74
N PRO A 336 -3.16 -21.71 -14.80
CA PRO A 336 -2.39 -20.53 -15.20
C PRO A 336 -2.27 -19.52 -14.06
N LEU A 337 -1.13 -18.85 -13.97
CA LEU A 337 -0.81 -17.93 -12.88
C LEU A 337 -0.49 -16.52 -13.38
N ILE A 338 -0.93 -15.53 -12.60
CA ILE A 338 -0.46 -14.14 -12.65
C ILE A 338 0.13 -13.81 -11.28
N CYS A 339 1.35 -13.27 -11.27
CA CYS A 339 1.96 -12.76 -10.05
C CYS A 339 1.79 -11.23 -9.97
N PHE A 340 1.48 -10.72 -8.78
CA PHE A 340 1.35 -9.32 -8.48
C PHE A 340 2.46 -8.92 -7.51
N LEU A 341 3.14 -7.81 -7.79
CA LEU A 341 4.16 -7.21 -6.94
C LEU A 341 3.65 -5.85 -6.50
N SER A 342 3.66 -5.59 -5.20
CA SER A 342 3.20 -4.31 -4.66
C SER A 342 4.24 -3.76 -3.70
N ASN A 343 5.05 -2.80 -4.17
CA ASN A 343 6.13 -2.14 -3.42
C ASN A 343 7.08 -3.13 -2.74
N ILE A 344 7.45 -4.21 -3.43
CA ILE A 344 8.36 -5.24 -2.90
C ILE A 344 9.75 -5.12 -3.52
N LEU A 345 9.88 -4.59 -4.75
CA LEU A 345 11.17 -4.52 -5.42
C LEU A 345 12.17 -3.63 -4.69
N CYS A 346 11.71 -2.70 -3.86
CA CYS A 346 12.60 -1.97 -2.98
C CYS A 346 13.35 -2.85 -1.97
N TYR A 347 12.90 -4.08 -1.66
CA TYR A 347 13.60 -5.00 -0.75
C TYR A 347 14.42 -6.07 -1.49
N CYS A 348 14.00 -6.46 -2.68
CA CYS A 348 14.53 -7.63 -3.40
C CYS A 348 14.98 -7.33 -4.83
N THR A 349 15.49 -6.12 -5.10
CA THR A 349 16.14 -5.82 -6.39
C THR A 349 17.56 -6.39 -6.40
N ASP A 350 17.68 -7.66 -6.75
CA ASP A 350 18.94 -8.39 -6.89
C ASP A 350 18.87 -9.49 -7.98
N GLU A 351 20.04 -10.05 -8.31
CA GLU A 351 20.17 -11.07 -9.37
C GLU A 351 19.40 -12.36 -9.04
N SER A 352 19.34 -12.77 -7.76
CA SER A 352 18.62 -13.99 -7.35
C SER A 352 17.13 -13.86 -7.60
N THR A 353 16.57 -12.69 -7.29
CA THR A 353 15.17 -12.38 -7.54
C THR A 353 14.87 -12.27 -9.04
N ALA A 354 15.78 -11.66 -9.80
CA ALA A 354 15.67 -11.61 -11.26
C ALA A 354 15.70 -13.01 -11.90
N ASP A 355 16.54 -13.92 -11.40
CA ASP A 355 16.58 -15.32 -11.82
C ASP A 355 15.28 -16.07 -11.49
N LEU A 356 14.71 -15.84 -10.30
CA LEU A 356 13.41 -16.40 -9.92
C LEU A 356 12.31 -15.93 -10.88
N PHE A 357 12.23 -14.62 -11.16
CA PHE A 357 11.22 -14.07 -12.07
C PHE A 357 11.40 -14.58 -13.50
N GLN A 358 12.63 -14.73 -13.97
CA GLN A 358 12.90 -15.36 -15.26
C GLN A 358 12.37 -16.79 -15.30
N LYS A 359 12.68 -17.61 -14.28
CA LYS A 359 12.18 -19.00 -14.18
C LYS A 359 10.65 -19.07 -14.15
N LEU A 360 9.99 -18.21 -13.38
CA LEU A 360 8.53 -18.11 -13.35
C LEU A 360 7.97 -17.81 -14.75
N LEU A 361 8.50 -16.80 -15.44
CA LEU A 361 8.02 -16.39 -16.76
C LEU A 361 8.40 -17.33 -17.90
N THR A 362 9.25 -18.33 -17.65
CA THR A 362 9.70 -19.30 -18.66
C THR A 362 9.21 -20.72 -18.40
N CYS A 363 8.61 -21.00 -17.23
CA CYS A 363 8.10 -22.33 -16.90
C CYS A 363 6.78 -22.70 -17.60
N GLY A 364 6.16 -21.74 -18.31
CA GLY A 364 4.90 -21.95 -19.03
C GLY A 364 3.64 -21.87 -18.17
N ARG A 365 3.76 -21.70 -16.84
CA ARG A 365 2.60 -21.53 -15.93
C ARG A 365 2.34 -20.08 -15.53
N VAL A 366 3.37 -19.25 -15.37
CA VAL A 366 3.20 -17.83 -15.05
C VAL A 366 3.22 -17.02 -16.33
N HIS A 367 2.11 -16.35 -16.63
CA HIS A 367 1.95 -15.63 -17.89
C HIS A 367 2.25 -14.14 -17.80
N ALA A 368 2.21 -13.58 -16.59
CA ALA A 368 2.56 -12.19 -16.35
C ALA A 368 2.99 -12.00 -14.90
N ILE A 369 3.94 -11.09 -14.69
CA ILE A 369 4.18 -10.47 -13.40
C ILE A 369 3.81 -8.99 -13.53
N ILE A 370 2.84 -8.54 -12.75
CA ILE A 370 2.35 -7.15 -12.76
C ILE A 370 2.91 -6.46 -11.53
N ALA A 371 3.55 -5.31 -11.68
CA ALA A 371 4.20 -4.62 -10.57
C ALA A 371 3.71 -3.18 -10.41
N ASN A 372 3.34 -2.84 -9.18
CA ASN A 372 3.11 -1.48 -8.71
C ASN A 372 4.17 -1.11 -7.66
N GLU A 373 5.00 -0.14 -7.96
CA GLU A 373 6.19 0.23 -7.19
C GLU A 373 6.21 1.72 -6.84
N ARG A 374 7.01 2.08 -5.83
CA ARG A 374 7.12 3.48 -5.39
C ARG A 374 8.12 4.28 -6.20
N GLY A 375 9.24 3.68 -6.57
CA GLY A 375 10.37 4.36 -7.19
C GLY A 375 10.12 4.65 -8.67
N ALA A 376 10.42 5.87 -9.12
CA ALA A 376 10.32 6.23 -10.54
C ALA A 376 11.32 5.46 -11.43
N VAL A 377 12.34 4.85 -10.82
CA VAL A 377 13.34 4.03 -11.51
C VAL A 377 13.45 2.70 -10.79
N GLN A 378 13.30 1.59 -11.52
CA GLN A 378 13.39 0.24 -10.98
C GLN A 378 14.60 -0.49 -11.56
N GLY A 379 15.55 -0.87 -10.70
CA GLY A 379 16.76 -1.61 -11.11
C GLY A 379 16.44 -2.97 -11.74
N MET A 380 15.36 -3.61 -11.27
CA MET A 380 14.85 -4.89 -11.78
C MET A 380 14.55 -4.86 -13.29
N VAL A 381 14.18 -3.70 -13.85
CA VAL A 381 13.87 -3.56 -15.29
C VAL A 381 15.06 -4.00 -16.15
N ALA A 382 16.26 -3.48 -15.86
CA ALA A 382 17.45 -3.81 -16.65
C ALA A 382 17.87 -5.28 -16.45
N MET A 383 17.76 -5.78 -15.22
CA MET A 383 18.10 -7.18 -14.88
C MET A 383 17.24 -8.19 -15.64
N LEU A 384 15.94 -7.92 -15.77
CA LEU A 384 15.00 -8.77 -16.50
C LEU A 384 15.17 -8.63 -18.02
N GLN A 385 15.38 -7.43 -18.54
CA GLN A 385 15.65 -7.22 -19.97
C GLN A 385 16.92 -7.98 -20.43
N HIS A 386 17.98 -7.98 -19.63
CA HIS A 386 19.19 -8.76 -19.92
C HIS A 386 18.94 -10.27 -19.96
N ARG A 387 17.89 -10.75 -19.26
CA ARG A 387 17.44 -12.14 -19.23
C ARG A 387 16.45 -12.49 -20.35
N GLY A 388 16.22 -11.57 -21.29
CA GLY A 388 15.29 -11.75 -22.40
C GLY A 388 13.81 -11.64 -22.00
N ILE A 389 13.53 -11.21 -20.77
CA ILE A 389 12.17 -10.95 -20.30
C ILE A 389 11.68 -9.64 -20.92
N VAL A 390 10.44 -9.68 -21.39
CA VAL A 390 9.82 -8.52 -22.00
C VAL A 390 9.26 -7.62 -20.90
N VAL A 391 9.66 -6.35 -20.91
CA VAL A 391 9.24 -5.36 -19.92
C VAL A 391 8.42 -4.27 -20.60
N ALA A 392 7.18 -4.11 -20.18
CA ALA A 392 6.32 -3.00 -20.60
C ALA A 392 6.14 -2.01 -19.46
N LYS A 393 6.27 -0.72 -19.78
CA LYS A 393 6.04 0.38 -18.86
C LYS A 393 4.68 0.97 -19.15
N LEU A 394 3.82 1.02 -18.13
CA LEU A 394 2.41 1.35 -18.30
C LEU A 394 2.12 2.85 -18.12
N LEU A 395 3.06 3.60 -17.53
CA LEU A 395 2.97 5.05 -17.41
C LEU A 395 3.56 5.74 -18.63
N ASP A 396 3.05 6.94 -18.92
CA ASP A 396 3.49 7.77 -20.04
C ASP A 396 4.96 8.18 -19.88
N GLN A 397 5.84 7.50 -20.62
CA GLN A 397 7.28 7.77 -20.62
C GLN A 397 7.65 9.00 -21.44
N GLN A 398 6.78 9.44 -22.36
CA GLN A 398 7.07 10.51 -23.32
C GLN A 398 6.80 11.88 -22.71
N ASN A 399 5.62 12.08 -22.10
CA ASN A 399 5.22 13.39 -21.58
C ASN A 399 5.47 13.54 -20.08
N ALA A 400 5.47 12.46 -19.31
CA ALA A 400 5.67 12.51 -17.85
C ALA A 400 7.13 12.25 -17.41
N GLY A 401 7.99 11.82 -18.36
CA GLY A 401 9.36 11.40 -18.09
C GLY A 401 9.46 9.95 -17.64
N ARG A 402 10.67 9.50 -17.31
CA ARG A 402 10.91 8.11 -16.88
C ARG A 402 10.15 7.81 -15.59
N ASP A 403 9.25 6.83 -15.65
CA ASP A 403 8.43 6.40 -14.53
C ASP A 403 8.17 4.89 -14.59
N ASP A 404 8.97 4.13 -13.85
CA ASP A 404 8.97 2.67 -13.77
C ASP A 404 8.02 2.16 -12.66
N ARG A 405 7.07 2.96 -12.17
CA ARG A 405 6.21 2.56 -11.04
C ARG A 405 5.12 1.57 -11.40
N GLN A 406 4.64 1.56 -12.63
CA GLN A 406 3.66 0.58 -13.09
C GLN A 406 4.26 -0.19 -14.25
N LEU A 407 4.59 -1.45 -13.99
CA LEU A 407 5.33 -2.31 -14.89
C LEU A 407 4.59 -3.61 -15.13
N LEU A 408 4.90 -4.20 -16.27
CA LEU A 408 4.53 -5.54 -16.61
C LEU A 408 5.76 -6.30 -17.10
N PHE A 409 5.99 -7.48 -16.53
CA PHE A 409 6.99 -8.43 -17.00
C PHE A 409 6.29 -9.62 -17.66
N LEU A 410 6.69 -9.92 -18.88
CA LEU A 410 6.09 -10.94 -19.73
C LEU A 410 7.12 -11.98 -20.19
N PRO A 411 6.68 -13.21 -20.51
CA PRO A 411 7.55 -14.24 -21.06
C PRO A 411 8.34 -13.78 -22.30
N PRO A 412 9.54 -14.34 -22.55
CA PRO A 412 10.28 -14.08 -23.78
C PRO A 412 9.44 -14.35 -25.02
N GLY A 413 9.54 -13.47 -26.02
CA GLY A 413 8.78 -13.60 -27.26
C GLY A 413 7.32 -13.16 -27.16
N ALA A 414 6.83 -12.77 -25.98
CA ALA A 414 5.62 -11.96 -25.91
C ALA A 414 5.86 -10.70 -26.76
N SER A 415 4.97 -10.43 -27.71
CA SER A 415 4.94 -9.15 -28.41
C SER A 415 3.86 -8.34 -27.75
N PRO A 416 4.16 -7.61 -26.67
CA PRO A 416 3.28 -6.56 -26.27
C PRO A 416 3.30 -5.53 -27.40
N ASP A 417 2.15 -5.18 -27.95
CA ASP A 417 1.99 -3.99 -28.80
C ASP A 417 2.20 -2.71 -27.95
N LEU A 418 3.29 -2.61 -27.17
CA LEU A 418 3.44 -1.72 -26.01
C LEU A 418 4.68 -0.81 -25.95
N PRO A 419 5.36 -0.37 -27.02
CA PRO A 419 6.23 0.79 -26.86
C PRO A 419 5.37 2.05 -26.85
N ASN A 420 5.03 2.52 -25.65
CA ASN A 420 4.28 3.75 -25.37
C ASN A 420 2.85 3.71 -25.92
N ILE A 421 1.94 2.93 -25.33
CA ILE A 421 0.51 3.18 -25.60
C ILE A 421 0.24 4.63 -25.20
N PRO A 422 -0.04 5.54 -26.15
CA PRO A 422 -0.67 6.80 -25.78
C PRO A 422 -2.00 6.36 -25.19
N LEU A 423 -2.26 6.73 -23.94
CA LEU A 423 -3.58 6.50 -23.38
C LEU A 423 -4.58 7.09 -24.38
N PRO A 424 -5.66 6.37 -24.73
CA PRO A 424 -6.70 6.92 -25.57
C PRO A 424 -7.05 8.34 -25.10
N ASP A 425 -7.29 9.28 -26.01
CA ASP A 425 -7.56 10.68 -25.64
C ASP A 425 -8.78 10.81 -24.69
N ASP A 426 -9.65 9.80 -24.68
CA ASP A 426 -10.84 9.66 -23.84
C ASP A 426 -10.61 8.79 -22.58
N PHE A 427 -9.40 8.28 -22.34
CA PHE A 427 -9.10 7.50 -21.15
C PHE A 427 -9.11 8.39 -19.90
N SER A 428 -10.15 8.21 -19.09
CA SER A 428 -10.28 8.80 -17.77
C SER A 428 -10.24 7.69 -16.72
N PRO A 429 -9.10 7.47 -16.03
CA PRO A 429 -9.02 6.44 -14.99
C PRO A 429 -9.97 6.76 -13.83
N ILE A 430 -10.53 5.73 -13.19
CA ILE A 430 -11.36 5.93 -11.99
C ILE A 430 -10.55 6.57 -10.86
N PHE A 431 -9.29 6.13 -10.71
CA PHE A 431 -8.34 6.71 -9.78
C PHE A 431 -7.13 7.28 -10.52
N PRO A 432 -6.76 8.55 -10.30
CA PRO A 432 -5.54 9.09 -10.87
C PRO A 432 -4.29 8.36 -10.35
N ASN A 433 -3.24 8.34 -11.16
CA ASN A 433 -1.93 7.88 -10.69
C ASN A 433 -1.44 8.81 -9.58
N GLN A 434 -1.02 8.23 -8.47
CA GLN A 434 -0.51 8.97 -7.33
C GLN A 434 0.83 9.65 -7.73
N PRO A 435 1.12 10.87 -7.30
CA PRO A 435 2.39 11.53 -7.61
C PRO A 435 3.56 10.85 -6.92
N TYR A 436 4.71 10.84 -7.58
CA TYR A 436 5.98 10.49 -6.97
C TYR A 436 6.46 11.65 -6.07
N GLU A 437 6.70 11.39 -4.78
CA GLU A 437 7.11 12.43 -3.82
C GLU A 437 8.56 12.93 -4.02
N GLU A 438 9.32 12.41 -4.97
CA GLU A 438 10.78 12.56 -5.00
C GLU A 438 11.33 13.58 -6.01
N LYS A 439 10.62 14.69 -6.24
CA LYS A 439 11.32 15.94 -6.58
C LYS A 439 11.72 16.71 -5.32
N LYS A 440 12.35 16.02 -4.36
CA LYS A 440 12.81 16.63 -3.11
C LYS A 440 14.17 17.34 -3.23
N LEU A 441 15.03 17.06 -4.22
CA LEU A 441 16.28 17.81 -4.46
C LEU A 441 16.83 17.60 -5.88
N VAL A 442 16.82 18.60 -6.76
CA VAL A 442 17.99 18.99 -7.60
C VAL A 442 17.83 20.47 -7.96
N GLY A 443 18.62 21.33 -7.33
CA GLY A 443 18.66 22.75 -7.64
C GLY A 443 19.93 23.38 -7.07
N LYS A 444 20.81 23.81 -7.99
CA LYS A 444 22.19 24.35 -7.89
C LYS A 444 23.23 23.27 -8.23
N ASN A 445 23.96 23.28 -9.36
CA ASN A 445 24.60 24.41 -10.04
C ASN A 445 24.65 24.21 -11.58
N GLN A 446 23.97 25.07 -12.34
CA GLN A 446 24.44 25.49 -13.66
C GLN A 446 24.08 26.97 -13.79
N THR A 447 25.01 27.80 -13.36
CA THR A 447 25.25 29.20 -13.77
C THR A 447 26.15 29.81 -12.71
N LYS A 448 27.45 29.85 -13.00
CA LYS A 448 28.31 30.98 -12.69
C LYS A 448 29.64 30.80 -13.44
N ASN A 449 29.76 31.65 -14.46
CA ASN A 449 30.92 32.03 -15.27
C ASN A 449 31.56 30.97 -16.14
#